data_AF-A0A381QN59-F1
#
_entry.id   AF-A0A381QN59-F1
#
_cell.length_a   1.000
_cell.length_b   1.000
_cell.length_c   1.000
_cell.angle_alpha   90.00
_cell.angle_beta   90.00
_cell.angle_gamma   90.00
#
_symmetry.space_group_name_H-M   'P 1'
#
loop_
_entity.id
_entity.type
_entity.pdbx_description
1 polymer ?
#
loop_
_entity_poly.entity_id
_entity_poly.type
_entity_poly.pdbx_seq_one_letter_code
_entity_poly.pdbx_strand_id
1 'polypeptide(L)'
;MVKSWTDMVNEAKAEVTGVSPEEAHQRLQNDQHALLIEVRDAESVPLQDRSPDVVMISLGSLPMRADLEIAERLRDPRLADRSRQVITT
;
A
#
# COMPACT_ATOMS: atom_id res chain seq x y z
N MET A 1 -13.31 -20.64 -19.42
CA MET A 1 -12.62 -21.20 -18.23
C MET A 1 -12.65 -20.14 -17.14
N VAL A 2 -12.85 -20.54 -15.89
CA VAL A 2 -12.69 -19.64 -14.73
C VAL A 2 -11.19 -19.39 -14.54
N LYS A 3 -10.79 -18.14 -14.35
CA LYS A 3 -9.38 -17.78 -14.11
C LYS A 3 -8.92 -18.39 -12.79
N SER A 4 -7.68 -18.89 -12.75
CA SER A 4 -7.08 -19.26 -11.46
C SER A 4 -6.71 -18.01 -10.68
N TRP A 5 -6.51 -18.16 -9.37
CA TRP A 5 -6.00 -17.08 -8.53
C TRP A 5 -4.66 -16.52 -9.05
N THR A 6 -3.77 -17.41 -9.51
CA THR A 6 -2.48 -17.03 -10.09
C THR A 6 -2.64 -16.20 -11.35
N ASP A 7 -3.60 -16.55 -12.22
CA ASP A 7 -3.89 -15.76 -13.42
C ASP A 7 -4.35 -14.34 -13.04
N MET A 8 -5.23 -14.23 -12.04
CA MET A 8 -5.70 -12.93 -11.54
C MET A 8 -4.56 -12.07 -10.97
N VAL A 9 -3.62 -12.68 -10.23
CA VAL A 9 -2.45 -11.97 -9.69
C VAL A 9 -1.51 -11.50 -10.80
N ASN A 10 -1.26 -12.35 -11.81
CA ASN A 10 -0.39 -11.99 -12.92
C ASN A 10 -0.97 -10.86 -13.76
N GLU A 11 -2.29 -10.87 -13.99
CA GLU A 11 -2.98 -9.75 -14.65
C GLU A 11 -2.88 -8.47 -13.83
N ALA A 12 -3.14 -8.52 -12.51
CA ALA A 12 -3.00 -7.34 -11.66
C ALA A 12 -1.57 -6.78 -11.67
N LYS A 13 -0.55 -7.65 -11.63
CA LYS A 13 0.87 -7.26 -11.74
C LYS A 13 1.23 -6.60 -13.07
N ALA A 14 0.52 -6.93 -14.15
CA ALA A 14 0.75 -6.32 -15.46
C ALA A 14 0.20 -4.88 -15.54
N GLU A 15 -0.81 -4.55 -14.72
CA GLU A 15 -1.47 -3.23 -14.69
C GLU A 15 -0.82 -2.26 -13.68
N VAL A 16 0.12 -2.73 -12.86
CA VAL A 16 0.78 -1.90 -11.83
C VAL A 16 2.29 -1.83 -12.05
N THR A 17 2.91 -0.76 -11.58
CA THR A 17 4.37 -0.64 -11.60
C THR A 17 4.98 -1.41 -10.43
N GLY A 18 5.47 -2.62 -10.70
CA GLY A 18 6.30 -3.35 -9.74
C GLY A 18 7.64 -2.63 -9.50
N VAL A 19 8.07 -2.55 -8.25
CA VAL A 19 9.37 -1.98 -7.85
C VAL A 19 10.17 -3.00 -7.06
N SER A 20 11.49 -3.02 -7.22
CA SER A 20 12.35 -3.85 -6.36
C SER A 20 12.52 -3.21 -4.98
N PRO A 21 12.94 -3.97 -3.95
CA PRO A 21 13.23 -3.42 -2.63
C PRO A 21 14.28 -2.28 -2.67
N GLU A 22 15.32 -2.41 -3.49
CA GLU A 22 16.38 -1.40 -3.63
C GLU A 22 15.83 -0.11 -4.24
N GLU A 23 15.01 -0.23 -5.28
CA GLU A 23 14.35 0.91 -5.93
C GLU A 23 13.34 1.59 -4.99
N ALA A 24 12.54 0.79 -4.26
CA ALA A 24 11.62 1.31 -3.26
C ALA A 24 12.36 2.09 -2.16
N HIS A 25 13.47 1.55 -1.67
CA HIS A 25 14.31 2.23 -0.68
C HIS A 25 14.86 3.55 -1.22
N GLN A 26 15.39 3.57 -2.44
CA GLN A 26 15.88 4.80 -3.07
C GLN A 26 14.78 5.86 -3.23
N ARG A 27 13.57 5.46 -3.65
CA ARG A 27 12.41 6.37 -3.77
C ARG A 27 12.02 6.98 -2.43
N LEU A 28 11.98 6.18 -1.37
CA LEU A 28 11.67 6.65 -0.01
C LEU A 28 12.76 7.59 0.53
N GLN A 29 14.04 7.40 0.16
CA GLN A 29 15.10 8.34 0.53
C GLN A 29 14.98 9.67 -0.23
N ASN A 30 14.67 9.62 -1.52
CA ASN A 30 14.60 10.80 -2.39
C ASN A 30 13.34 11.65 -2.16
N ASP A 31 12.24 11.04 -1.73
CA ASP A 31 10.98 11.71 -1.46
C ASP A 31 10.51 11.42 -0.03
N GLN A 32 10.75 12.37 0.88
CA GLN A 32 10.35 12.29 2.28
C GLN A 32 8.81 12.36 2.48
N HIS A 33 8.04 12.66 1.43
CA HIS A 33 6.58 12.64 1.48
C HIS A 33 6.00 11.31 0.99
N ALA A 34 6.82 10.42 0.42
CA ALA A 34 6.37 9.11 -0.02
C ALA A 34 5.93 8.23 1.16
N LEU A 35 4.94 7.38 0.95
CA LEU A 35 4.43 6.45 1.95
C LEU A 35 4.77 5.03 1.57
N LEU A 36 5.29 4.28 2.54
CA LEU A 36 5.35 2.82 2.51
C LEU A 36 4.17 2.27 3.32
N ILE A 37 3.31 1.50 2.67
CA ILE A 37 2.11 0.90 3.27
C ILE A 37 2.23 -0.62 3.25
N GLU A 38 2.16 -1.22 4.42
CA GLU A 38 2.05 -2.67 4.57
C GLU A 38 0.57 -3.05 4.55
N VAL A 39 0.17 -3.89 3.58
CA VAL A 39 -1.24 -4.22 3.34
C VAL A 39 -1.69 -5.55 3.92
N ARG A 40 -0.80 -6.31 4.55
CA ARG A 40 -1.20 -7.41 5.43
C ARG A 40 -1.91 -6.87 6.66
N ASP A 41 -2.74 -7.70 7.27
CA ASP A 41 -3.30 -7.39 8.57
C ASP A 41 -2.18 -7.23 9.60
N ALA A 42 -2.28 -6.22 10.45
CA ALA A 42 -1.22 -5.91 11.40
C ALA A 42 -0.86 -7.13 12.25
N GLU A 43 -1.85 -7.86 12.75
CA GLU A 43 -1.69 -9.09 13.53
C GLU A 43 -0.93 -10.21 12.80
N SER A 44 -0.87 -10.17 11.47
CA SER A 44 -0.14 -11.14 10.63
C SER A 44 1.32 -10.73 10.37
N VAL A 45 1.75 -9.54 10.79
CA VAL A 45 3.13 -9.06 10.67
C VAL A 45 3.84 -9.20 12.02
N PRO A 46 4.91 -10.00 12.12
CA PRO A 46 5.68 -10.15 13.35
C PRO A 46 6.18 -8.79 13.86
N LEU A 47 6.10 -8.55 15.18
CA LEU A 47 6.46 -7.26 15.76
C LEU A 47 7.89 -6.83 15.44
N GLN A 48 8.83 -7.78 15.38
CA GLN A 48 10.23 -7.52 15.02
C GLN A 48 10.43 -7.10 13.56
N ASP A 49 9.47 -7.40 12.68
CA ASP A 49 9.50 -7.04 11.26
C ASP A 49 8.76 -5.72 11.00
N ARG A 50 8.13 -5.12 12.02
CA ARG A 50 7.44 -3.84 11.89
C ARG A 50 8.42 -2.68 12.04
N SER A 51 8.43 -1.79 11.06
CA SER A 51 9.12 -0.51 11.14
C SER A 51 8.15 0.60 11.54
N PRO A 52 8.54 1.54 12.43
CA PRO A 52 7.71 2.70 12.77
C PRO A 52 7.45 3.62 11.56
N ASP A 53 8.32 3.57 10.55
CA ASP A 53 8.21 4.37 9.33
C ASP A 53 7.24 3.75 8.30
N VAL A 54 6.67 2.58 8.61
CA VAL A 54 5.71 1.88 7.74
C VAL A 54 4.29 2.05 8.27
N VAL A 55 3.39 2.43 7.37
CA VAL A 55 1.98 2.60 7.68
C VAL A 55 1.25 1.28 7.50
N MET A 56 0.69 0.74 8.58
CA MET A 56 -0.11 -0.50 8.52
C MET A 56 -1.56 -0.18 8.11
N ILE A 57 -1.96 -0.56 6.89
CA ILE A 57 -3.35 -0.46 6.41
C ILE A 57 -3.69 -1.72 5.60
N SER A 58 -4.51 -2.60 6.17
CA SER A 58 -4.93 -3.83 5.50
C SER A 58 -5.57 -3.57 4.14
N LEU A 59 -5.27 -4.43 3.16
CA LEU A 59 -5.76 -4.35 1.78
C LEU A 59 -7.29 -4.18 1.71
N GLY A 60 -8.04 -4.92 2.53
CA GLY A 60 -9.50 -4.85 2.55
C GLY A 60 -10.07 -3.51 3.02
N SER A 61 -9.27 -2.70 3.73
CA SER A 61 -9.67 -1.37 4.23
C SER A 61 -9.06 -0.21 3.45
N LEU A 62 -7.98 -0.45 2.68
CA LEU A 62 -7.23 0.59 1.99
C LEU A 62 -8.08 1.43 1.03
N PRO A 63 -8.95 0.85 0.17
CA PRO A 63 -9.79 1.65 -0.73
C PRO A 63 -10.72 2.60 0.03
N MET A 64 -11.36 2.10 1.09
CA MET A 64 -12.24 2.92 1.95
C MET A 64 -11.44 4.03 2.64
N ARG A 65 -10.27 3.72 3.22
CA ARG A 65 -9.43 4.72 3.87
C ARG A 65 -8.90 5.79 2.92
N ALA A 66 -8.71 5.46 1.65
CA ALA A 66 -8.29 6.38 0.60
C ALA A 66 -9.46 7.14 -0.05
N ASP A 67 -10.72 6.85 0.29
CA ASP A 67 -11.88 7.44 -0.37
C ASP A 67 -12.18 8.85 0.16
N LEU A 68 -12.25 9.83 -0.77
CA LEU A 68 -12.52 11.24 -0.45
C LEU A 68 -14.02 11.58 -0.45
N GLU A 69 -14.90 10.62 -0.73
CA GLU A 69 -16.35 10.81 -0.81
C GLU A 69 -17.08 10.27 0.43
N ILE A 70 -16.43 9.46 1.27
CA ILE A 70 -17.02 8.91 2.51
C ILE A 70 -16.86 9.85 3.72
N ALA A 71 -17.43 9.55 4.88
CA ALA A 71 -17.24 10.38 6.08
C ALA A 71 -15.76 10.50 6.48
N GLU A 72 -15.27 11.72 6.75
CA GLU A 72 -13.84 12.00 7.08
C GLU A 72 -13.26 11.11 8.17
N ARG A 73 -14.06 10.79 9.20
CA ARG A 73 -13.66 9.90 10.32
C ARG A 73 -13.27 8.48 9.90
N LEU A 74 -13.66 8.04 8.71
CA LEU A 74 -13.37 6.70 8.17
C LEU A 74 -12.14 6.70 7.26
N ARG A 75 -11.63 7.88 6.90
CA ARG A 75 -10.51 8.08 5.98
C ARG A 75 -9.18 8.02 6.73
N ASP A 76 -8.11 7.80 5.99
CA ASP A 76 -6.76 8.06 6.48
C ASP A 76 -6.25 9.38 5.87
N PRO A 77 -6.02 10.43 6.68
CA PRO A 77 -5.64 11.75 6.14
C PRO A 77 -4.31 11.73 5.38
N ARG A 78 -3.45 10.73 5.62
CA ARG A 78 -2.19 10.56 4.88
C ARG A 78 -2.40 10.20 3.41
N LEU A 79 -3.58 9.68 3.06
CA LEU A 79 -3.98 9.26 1.70
C LEU A 79 -4.82 10.32 0.97
N ALA A 80 -5.04 11.48 1.58
CA ALA A 80 -5.89 12.52 0.99
C ALA A 80 -5.25 13.18 -0.24
N ASP A 81 -3.92 13.28 -0.26
CA ASP A 81 -3.15 13.81 -1.38
C ASP A 81 -2.92 12.73 -2.45
N ARG A 82 -3.59 12.87 -3.59
CA ARG A 82 -3.49 11.92 -4.72
C ARG A 82 -2.20 12.05 -5.52
N SER A 83 -1.41 13.10 -5.30
CA SER A 83 -0.10 13.28 -5.94
C SER A 83 1.03 12.58 -5.16
N ARG A 84 0.77 12.21 -3.90
CA ARG A 84 1.72 11.54 -3.04
C ARG A 84 2.07 10.16 -3.57
N GLN A 85 3.36 9.87 -3.63
CA GLN A 85 3.84 8.54 -3.96
C GLN A 85 3.47 7.55 -2.85
N VAL A 86 2.90 6.41 -3.25
CA VAL A 86 2.55 5.30 -2.35
C VAL A 86 3.20 4.04 -2.89
N ILE A 87 3.90 3.32 -2.01
CA ILE A 87 4.46 1.99 -2.27
C ILE A 87 3.77 1.02 -1.32
N THR A 88 3.22 -0.08 -1.85
CA THR A 88 2.54 -1.10 -1.04
C THR A 88 3.36 -2.39 -0.99
N THR A 89 3.38 -3.06 0.16
CA THR A 89 4.01 -4.38 0.37
C THR A 89 3.04 -5.41 0.90
#